data_AF-A0A5R9E7R2-F1
#
_entry.id   AF-A0A5R9E7R2-F1
#
_cell.length_a   1.000
_cell.length_b   1.000
_cell.length_c   1.000
_cell.angle_alpha   90.00
_cell.angle_beta   90.00
_cell.angle_gamma   90.00
#
_symmetry.space_group_name_H-M   'P 1'
#
loop_
_entity.id
_entity.type
_entity.pdbx_description
1 polymer ?
#
loop_
_entity_poly.entity_id
_entity_poly.type
_entity_poly.pdbx_seq_one_letter_code
_entity_poly.pdbx_strand_id
1 'polypeptide(L)' 'MTSQAFELMWGTCALVGGGVVVANVCRMAERFQAMSYAYRSWPASVTTCRVIGGIFMLAGAGVLGAAAFGV' A
#
# COMPACT_ATOMS: atom_id res chain seq x y z
N MET A 1 -2.28 -18.77 19.33
CA MET A 1 -1.46 -17.57 19.03
C MET A 1 -1.88 -16.46 19.97
N THR A 2 -0.95 -15.75 20.60
CA THR A 2 -1.28 -14.59 21.43
C THR A 2 -1.84 -13.48 20.54
N SER A 3 -2.80 -12.67 21.02
CA SER A 3 -3.40 -11.57 20.22
C SER A 3 -2.34 -10.65 19.65
N GLN A 4 -1.28 -10.39 20.42
CA GLN A 4 -0.17 -9.53 20.04
C GLN A 4 0.64 -10.08 18.85
N ALA A 5 0.84 -11.40 18.75
CA ALA A 5 1.54 -12.00 17.62
C ALA A 5 0.71 -11.89 16.32
N PHE A 6 -0.62 -11.97 16.44
CA PHE A 6 -1.53 -11.76 15.31
C PHE A 6 -1.51 -10.31 14.83
N GLU A 7 -1.58 -9.33 15.73
CA GLU A 7 -1.51 -7.90 15.39
C GLU A 7 -0.19 -7.53 14.69
N LEU A 8 0.94 -8.04 15.19
CA LEU A 8 2.25 -7.82 14.57
C LEU A 8 2.33 -8.43 13.16
N MET A 9 1.87 -9.68 13.01
CA MET A 9 1.84 -10.34 11.70
C MET A 9 0.92 -9.59 10.72
N TRP A 10 -0.28 -9.24 11.17
CA TRP A 10 -1.28 -8.54 10.37
C TRP A 10 -0.82 -7.14 9.96
N GLY A 11 -0.32 -6.34 10.91
CA GLY A 11 0.20 -5.01 10.65
C GLY A 11 1.38 -5.03 9.66
N THR A 12 2.27 -6.01 9.79
CA THR A 12 3.39 -6.21 8.85
C THR A 12 2.89 -6.57 7.45
N CYS A 13 1.93 -7.51 7.34
CA CYS A 13 1.34 -7.88 6.07
C CYS A 13 0.62 -6.70 5.40
N ALA A 14 -0.13 -5.91 6.16
CA ALA A 14 -0.83 -4.73 5.65
C ALA A 14 0.15 -3.64 5.17
N LEU A 15 1.22 -3.40 5.93
CA LEU A 15 2.25 -2.41 5.57
C LEU A 15 3.03 -2.83 4.33
N VAL A 16 3.57 -4.05 4.32
CA VAL A 16 4.37 -4.56 3.20
C VAL A 16 3.48 -4.75 1.97
N GLY A 17 2.30 -5.36 2.12
CA GLY A 17 1.35 -5.57 1.04
C GLY A 17 0.88 -4.25 0.41
N GLY A 18 0.50 -3.27 1.24
CA GLY A 18 0.15 -1.93 0.77
C GLY A 18 1.29 -1.26 0.00
N GLY A 19 2.53 -1.37 0.49
CA GLY A 19 3.71 -0.81 -0.16
C GLY A 19 4.02 -1.45 -1.49
N VAL A 20 3.94 -2.77 -1.57
CA VAL A 20 4.12 -3.53 -2.81
C VAL A 20 3.07 -3.12 -3.85
N VAL A 21 1.81 -2.96 -3.44
CA VAL A 21 0.74 -2.48 -4.34
C VAL A 21 1.06 -1.07 -4.85
N VAL A 22 1.37 -0.12 -3.97
CA VAL A 22 1.70 1.25 -4.37
C VAL A 22 2.91 1.28 -5.31
N ALA A 23 4.00 0.59 -4.97
CA ALA A 23 5.23 0.57 -5.76
C ALA A 23 5.05 -0.05 -7.14
N ASN A 24 4.34 -1.19 -7.24
CA ASN A 24 4.07 -1.83 -8.53
C ASN A 24 3.15 -0.98 -9.40
N VAL A 25 2.14 -0.35 -8.81
CA VAL A 25 1.21 0.53 -9.53
C VAL A 25 1.92 1.80 -10.01
N CYS A 26 2.83 2.38 -9.21
CA CYS A 26 3.70 3.48 -9.65
C CYS A 26 4.52 3.09 -10.90
N ARG A 27 5.21 1.95 -10.81
CA ARG A 27 6.09 1.46 -11.88
C ARG A 27 5.30 1.13 -13.15
N MET A 28 4.10 0.57 -12.99
CA MET A 28 3.21 0.26 -14.11
C MET A 28 2.68 1.54 -14.75
N ALA A 29 2.33 2.55 -13.95
CA ALA A 29 1.87 3.83 -14.45
C ALA A 29 2.96 4.62 -15.17
N GLU A 30 4.19 4.63 -14.65
CA GLU A 30 5.35 5.21 -15.34
C GLU A 30 5.60 4.53 -16.69
N ARG A 31 5.48 3.20 -16.75
CA ARG A 31 5.55 2.44 -18.01
C ARG A 31 4.42 2.81 -18.97
N PHE A 32 3.20 2.99 -18.48
CA PHE A 32 2.08 3.43 -19.30
C PHE A 32 2.27 4.86 -19.82
N GLN A 33 2.74 5.79 -18.99
CA GLN A 33 3.05 7.16 -19.44
C GLN A 33 4.19 7.18 -20.45
N ALA A 34 5.23 6.34 -20.27
CA ALA A 34 6.36 6.24 -21.19
C ALA A 34 5.97 5.63 -22.54
N MET A 35 5.09 4.62 -22.57
CA MET A 35 4.59 4.01 -23.81
C MET A 35 3.54 4.87 -24.52
N SER A 36 2.80 5.68 -23.78
CA SER A 36 1.67 6.42 -24.30
C SER A 36 1.74 7.88 -23.87
N TYR A 37 2.58 8.67 -24.54
CA TYR A 37 2.60 10.14 -24.47
C TYR A 37 1.20 10.79 -24.68
N ALA A 38 0.23 10.04 -25.22
CA ALA A 38 -1.17 10.44 -25.38
C ALA A 38 -2.01 10.41 -24.08
N TYR A 39 -1.69 9.56 -23.10
CA TYR A 39 -2.40 9.48 -21.83
C TYR A 39 -1.76 10.41 -20.79
N ARG A 40 -2.04 11.71 -20.93
CA ARG A 40 -1.58 12.76 -19.99
C ARG A 40 -2.13 12.55 -18.56
N SER A 41 -3.17 11.74 -18.41
CA SER A 41 -3.80 11.36 -17.15
C SER A 41 -3.72 9.86 -16.90
N TRP A 42 -3.49 9.48 -15.64
CA TRP A 42 -3.41 8.09 -15.22
C TRP A 42 -4.77 7.38 -15.37
N PRO A 43 -4.82 6.09 -15.73
CA PRO A 43 -6.06 5.32 -15.73
C PRO A 43 -6.68 5.30 -14.33
N ALA A 44 -8.00 5.44 -14.24
CA ALA A 44 -8.69 5.50 -12.94
C ALA A 44 -8.36 4.28 -12.04
N SER A 45 -8.25 3.08 -12.62
CA SER A 45 -7.87 1.86 -11.90
C SER A 45 -6.51 1.94 -11.20
N VAL A 46 -5.53 2.60 -11.82
CA VAL A 46 -4.19 2.82 -11.26
C VAL A 46 -4.28 3.77 -10.07
N THR A 47 -5.07 4.84 -10.19
CA THR A 47 -5.33 5.76 -9.07
C THR A 47 -6.03 5.04 -7.91
N THR A 48 -7.05 4.23 -8.18
CA THR A 48 -7.77 3.48 -7.15
C THR A 48 -6.86 2.49 -6.42
N CYS A 49 -6.02 1.72 -7.14
CA CYS A 49 -5.07 0.80 -6.53
C CYS A 49 -4.04 1.52 -5.66
N ARG A 50 -3.56 2.71 -6.08
CA ARG A 50 -2.67 3.55 -5.26
C ARG A 50 -3.33 3.97 -3.96
N VAL A 51 -4.59 4.41 -4.01
CA VAL A 51 -5.33 4.84 -2.80
C VAL A 51 -5.55 3.65 -1.86
N ILE A 52 -6.00 2.51 -2.38
CA ILE A 52 -6.23 1.30 -1.57
C ILE A 52 -4.91 0.81 -0.95
N GLY A 53 -3.83 0.73 -1.74
CA GLY A 53 -2.52 0.33 -1.25
C GLY A 53 -1.99 1.29 -0.18
N GLY A 54 -2.19 2.61 -0.35
CA GLY A 54 -1.83 3.61 0.63
C GLY A 54 -2.62 3.49 1.94
N ILE A 55 -3.94 3.23 1.87
CA ILE A 55 -4.78 2.99 3.04
C ILE A 55 -4.29 1.75 3.81
N PHE A 56 -3.99 0.66 3.11
CA PHE A 56 -3.43 -0.55 3.73
C PHE A 56 -2.07 -0.28 4.39
N MET A 57 -1.23 0.52 3.76
CA MET A 57 0.05 0.92 4.32
C MET A 57 -0.10 1.71 5.62
N LEU A 58 -0.99 2.72 5.63
CA LEU A 58 -1.29 3.53 6.80
C LEU A 58 -1.91 2.71 7.93
N ALA A 59 -2.86 1.83 7.61
CA ALA A 59 -3.48 0.93 8.57
C ALA A 59 -2.44 -0.03 9.19
N GLY A 60 -1.57 -0.63 8.37
CA GLY A 60 -0.49 -1.49 8.85
C GLY A 60 0.51 -0.76 9.73
N ALA A 61 0.90 0.46 9.35
CA ALA A 61 1.76 1.32 10.17
C ALA A 61 1.10 1.72 11.49
N GLY A 62 -0.20 1.99 11.49
CA GLY A 62 -0.98 2.29 12.69
C GLY A 62 -1.03 1.10 13.65
N VAL A 63 -1.32 -0.11 13.14
CA VAL A 63 -1.34 -1.34 13.94
C VAL A 63 0.04 -1.63 14.54
N LEU A 64 1.10 -1.51 13.75
CA LEU A 64 2.46 -1.70 14.24
C LEU A 64 2.88 -0.62 15.24
N GLY A 65 2.46 0.63 15.03
CA GLY A 65 2.70 1.73 15.96
C GLY A 65 1.99 1.50 17.30
N ALA A 66 0.72 1.11 17.29
CA ALA A 66 -0.02 0.78 18.50
C ALA A 66 0.62 -0.40 19.25
N ALA A 67 1.02 -1.45 18.52
CA ALA A 67 1.69 -2.61 19.09
C ALA A 67 3.10 -2.29 19.66
N ALA A 68 3.82 -1.32 19.08
CA ALA A 68 5.16 -0.93 19.52
C ALA A 68 5.16 0.08 20.68
N PHE A 69 4.16 0.98 20.73
CA PHE A 69 4.09 2.06 21.72
C PHE A 69 3.04 1.85 22.82
N GLY A 70 2.24 0.77 22.76
CA GLY A 70 1.39 0.33 23.86
C GLY A 70 0.25 1.29 24.21
N VAL A 71 -0.41 1.88 23.21
CA VAL A 71 -1.69 2.60 23.38
C VAL A 71 -2.85 1.62 23.22
#